data_AF-A0A498QND3-F1
#
_entry.id   AF-A0A498QND3-F1
#
_cell.length_a   1.000
_cell.length_b   1.000
_cell.length_c   1.000
_cell.angle_alpha   90.00
_cell.angle_beta   90.00
_cell.angle_gamma   90.00
#
_symmetry.space_group_name_H-M   'P 1'
#
loop_
_entity.id
_entity.type
_entity.pdbx_description
1 polymer ?
#
loop_
_entity_poly.entity_id
_entity_poly.type
_entity_poly.pdbx_seq_one_letter_code
_entity_poly.pdbx_strand_id
1 'polypeptide(L)'
;MNRFLTSIVSWLRAGYPEGVPPTDSFAVLALLARRLTNDEVQAVASELMRRGEFDQIDIGVVITQFTDDLPSPDDVERVRARLAAHGWPFDPLDETREDHA
;
A
#
# COMPACT_ATOMS: atom_id res chain seq x y z
N MET A 1 -16.47 -5.92 3.86
CA MET A 1 -15.07 -6.09 3.39
C MET A 1 -14.86 -5.14 2.23
N ASN A 2 -14.06 -4.09 2.39
CA ASN A 2 -13.82 -3.12 1.31
C ASN A 2 -13.10 -3.81 0.14
N ARG A 3 -13.74 -3.91 -1.04
CA ARG A 3 -13.13 -4.48 -2.25
C ARG A 3 -11.79 -3.82 -2.56
N PHE A 4 -11.71 -2.51 -2.30
CA PHE A 4 -10.51 -1.71 -2.39
C PHE A 4 -9.33 -2.25 -1.56
N LEU A 5 -9.55 -2.53 -0.26
CA LEU A 5 -8.52 -3.12 0.60
C LEU A 5 -8.05 -4.48 0.07
N THR A 6 -8.98 -5.28 -0.45
CA THR A 6 -8.66 -6.60 -1.03
C THR A 6 -7.81 -6.47 -2.29
N SER A 7 -8.09 -5.48 -3.15
CA SER A 7 -7.29 -5.17 -4.33
C SER A 7 -5.88 -4.70 -3.96
N ILE A 8 -5.74 -3.84 -2.96
CA ILE A 8 -4.42 -3.38 -2.47
C ILE A 8 -3.62 -4.55 -1.92
N VAL A 9 -4.20 -5.38 -1.06
CA VAL A 9 -3.50 -6.53 -0.48
C VAL A 9 -3.07 -7.53 -1.56
N SER A 10 -3.95 -7.79 -2.53
CA SER A 10 -3.63 -8.71 -3.63
C SER A 10 -2.52 -8.16 -4.53
N TRP A 11 -2.52 -6.85 -4.77
CA TRP A 11 -1.47 -6.16 -5.51
C TRP A 11 -0.13 -6.16 -4.77
N LEU A 12 -0.16 -5.90 -3.46
CA LEU A 12 1.04 -5.92 -2.64
C LEU A 12 1.69 -7.31 -2.65
N ARG A 13 0.87 -8.35 -2.51
CA ARG A 13 1.30 -9.75 -2.59
C ARG A 13 1.85 -10.13 -3.97
N ALA A 14 1.36 -9.50 -5.04
CA ALA A 14 1.90 -9.72 -6.38
C ALA A 14 3.34 -9.18 -6.51
N GLY A 15 3.65 -8.04 -5.88
CA GLY A 15 5.02 -7.49 -5.84
C GLY A 15 5.92 -8.11 -4.76
N TYR A 16 5.33 -8.60 -3.67
CA TYR A 16 6.00 -9.19 -2.51
C TYR A 16 5.35 -10.53 -2.12
N PRO A 17 5.60 -11.60 -2.89
CA PRO A 17 4.98 -12.90 -2.62
C PRO A 17 5.46 -13.57 -1.32
N GLU A 18 6.63 -13.18 -0.84
CA GLU A 18 7.24 -13.69 0.40
C GLU A 18 6.99 -12.77 1.62
N GLY A 19 6.21 -11.70 1.44
CA GLY A 19 6.01 -10.64 2.44
C GLY A 19 6.86 -9.40 2.15
N VAL A 20 6.43 -8.26 2.69
CA VAL A 20 7.11 -6.97 2.50
C VAL A 20 8.25 -6.87 3.51
N PRO A 21 9.50 -6.67 3.07
CA PRO A 21 10.61 -6.49 4.00
C PRO A 21 10.48 -5.12 4.70
N PRO A 22 10.98 -4.99 5.94
CA PRO A 22 10.86 -3.76 6.74
C PRO A 22 11.46 -2.52 6.05
N THR A 23 12.46 -2.70 5.18
CA THR A 23 13.03 -1.63 4.34
C THR A 23 12.06 -1.10 3.29
N ASP A 24 11.13 -1.94 2.82
CA ASP A 24 10.10 -1.57 1.84
C ASP A 24 8.77 -1.24 2.51
N SER A 25 8.50 -1.73 3.72
CA SER A 25 7.28 -1.45 4.51
C SER A 25 6.99 0.04 4.59
N PHE A 26 8.03 0.83 4.87
CA PHE A 26 7.94 2.27 4.99
C PHE A 26 7.60 2.95 3.66
N ALA A 27 8.29 2.55 2.59
CA ALA A 27 8.08 3.07 1.23
C ALA A 27 6.71 2.68 0.66
N VAL A 28 6.24 1.46 0.92
CA VAL A 28 4.88 1.01 0.60
C VAL A 28 3.86 1.89 1.30
N LEU A 29 3.95 2.04 2.62
CA LEU A 29 2.97 2.79 3.39
C LEU A 29 2.95 4.28 3.02
N ALA A 30 4.11 4.88 2.75
CA ALA A 30 4.22 6.23 2.23
C ALA A 30 3.52 6.42 0.88
N LEU A 31 3.68 5.43 -0.01
CA LEU A 31 3.03 5.41 -1.31
C LEU A 31 1.50 5.30 -1.18
N LEU A 32 1.02 4.45 -0.25
CA LEU A 32 -0.41 4.32 0.07
C LEU A 32 -0.94 5.66 0.63
N ALA A 33 -0.25 6.26 1.60
CA ALA A 33 -0.61 7.51 2.26
C ALA A 33 -0.60 8.75 1.33
N ARG A 34 0.00 8.67 0.14
CA ARG A 34 -0.09 9.73 -0.87
C ARG A 34 -1.49 9.83 -1.49
N ARG A 35 -2.25 8.73 -1.48
CA ARG A 35 -3.59 8.62 -2.10
C ARG A 35 -4.70 8.31 -1.09
N LEU A 36 -4.33 7.88 0.11
CA LEU A 36 -5.23 7.46 1.19
C LEU A 36 -5.13 8.42 2.37
N THR A 37 -6.24 8.54 3.11
CA THR A 37 -6.23 9.21 4.40
C THR A 37 -5.52 8.35 5.45
N ASN A 38 -5.04 8.97 6.54
CA ASN A 38 -4.36 8.25 7.63
C ASN A 38 -5.20 7.08 8.19
N ASP A 39 -6.52 7.23 8.27
CA ASP A 39 -7.44 6.19 8.74
C ASP A 39 -7.48 4.99 7.79
N GLU A 40 -7.54 5.25 6.48
CA GLU A 40 -7.52 4.20 5.46
C GLU A 40 -6.16 3.49 5.40
N VAL A 41 -5.06 4.23 5.56
CA VAL A 41 -3.71 3.64 5.69
C VAL A 41 -3.65 2.72 6.91
N GLN A 42 -4.22 3.16 8.04
CA GLN A 42 -4.30 2.34 9.25
C GLN A 42 -5.14 1.08 9.05
N ALA A 43 -6.24 1.17 8.29
CA ALA A 43 -7.08 0.03 7.95
C ALA A 43 -6.36 -0.98 7.04
N VAL A 44 -5.64 -0.50 6.02
CA VAL A 44 -4.80 -1.35 5.14
C VAL A 44 -3.71 -2.03 5.95
N ALA A 45 -2.98 -1.26 6.76
CA ALA A 45 -1.91 -1.72 7.63
C ALA A 45 -2.40 -2.80 8.60
N SER A 46 -3.55 -2.57 9.25
CA SER A 46 -4.16 -3.53 10.18
C SER A 46 -4.59 -4.83 9.48
N GLU A 47 -5.13 -4.74 8.27
CA GLU A 47 -5.51 -5.92 7.48
C GLU A 47 -4.27 -6.72 7.04
N LEU A 48 -3.18 -6.05 6.68
CA LEU A 48 -1.91 -6.68 6.33
C LEU A 48 -1.27 -7.38 7.54
N MET A 49 -1.26 -6.74 8.72
CA MET A 49 -0.83 -7.38 9.97
C MET A 49 -1.67 -8.63 10.28
N ARG A 50 -2.99 -8.51 10.16
CA ARG A 50 -3.91 -9.64 10.44
C ARG A 50 -3.62 -10.86 9.56
N ARG A 51 -3.04 -10.63 8.37
CA ARG A 51 -2.64 -11.66 7.42
C ARG A 51 -1.19 -12.14 7.61
N GLY A 52 -0.41 -11.47 8.46
CA GLY A 52 1.00 -11.78 8.70
C GLY A 52 1.95 -11.24 7.63
N GLU A 53 1.50 -10.28 6.81
CA GLU A 53 2.31 -9.69 5.73
C GLU A 53 3.16 -8.51 6.22
N PHE A 54 2.83 -7.94 7.39
CA PHE A 54 3.54 -6.84 8.06
C PHE A 54 3.76 -7.18 9.54
N ASP A 55 4.89 -6.73 10.09
CA ASP A 55 5.17 -6.83 11.52
C ASP A 55 4.54 -5.66 12.30
N GLN A 56 4.26 -5.88 13.59
CA GLN A 56 3.60 -4.91 14.46
C GLN A 56 4.47 -3.66 14.70
N ILE A 57 5.79 -3.82 14.60
CA ILE A 57 6.78 -2.77 14.79
C ILE A 57 6.74 -1.75 13.64
N ASP A 58 6.54 -2.21 12.40
CA ASP A 58 6.61 -1.36 11.21
C ASP A 58 5.53 -0.26 11.19
N ILE A 59 4.32 -0.56 11.67
CA ILE A 59 3.18 0.36 11.55
C ILE A 59 3.16 1.44 12.63
N GLY A 60 3.57 1.11 13.86
CA GLY A 60 3.75 2.10 14.92
C GLY A 60 4.84 3.12 14.57
N VAL A 61 5.91 2.64 13.93
CA VAL A 61 6.98 3.49 13.38
C VAL A 61 6.46 4.36 12.24
N VAL A 62 5.61 3.84 11.35
CA VAL A 62 5.06 4.62 10.23
C VAL A 62 4.14 5.74 10.68
N ILE A 63 3.25 5.49 11.64
CA ILE A 63 2.37 6.54 12.18
C ILE A 63 3.19 7.64 12.84
N THR A 64 4.29 7.27 13.49
CA THR A 64 5.17 8.21 14.21
C THR A 64 6.09 8.97 13.26
N GLN A 65 6.76 8.29 12.32
CA GLN A 65 7.65 8.91 11.33
C GLN A 65 6.89 9.76 10.31
N PHE A 66 5.61 9.50 10.01
CA PHE A 66 4.80 10.43 9.19
C PHE A 66 4.77 11.86 9.77
N THR A 67 5.01 11.97 11.08
CA THR A 67 5.07 13.25 11.80
C THR A 67 6.49 13.81 11.90
N ASP A 68 7.54 12.98 11.76
CA ASP A 68 8.92 13.32 12.14
C ASP A 68 9.97 13.22 11.01
N ASP A 69 9.86 12.25 10.09
CA ASP A 69 10.83 12.03 9.02
C ASP A 69 10.17 11.54 7.72
N LEU A 70 10.43 12.24 6.61
CA LEU A 70 9.90 11.83 5.30
C LEU A 70 10.66 10.61 4.78
N PRO A 71 9.98 9.59 4.24
CA PRO A 71 10.63 8.49 3.54
C PRO A 71 11.59 9.02 2.46
N SER A 72 12.72 8.34 2.28
CA SER A 72 13.61 8.66 1.17
C SER A 72 12.84 8.49 -0.15
N PRO A 73 12.81 9.52 -1.03
CA PRO A 73 12.08 9.45 -2.28
C PRO A 73 12.57 8.33 -3.20
N ASP A 74 13.84 7.93 -3.08
CA ASP A 74 14.43 6.79 -3.80
C ASP A 74 13.79 5.46 -3.40
N ASP A 75 13.55 5.22 -2.11
CA ASP A 75 12.91 4.00 -1.64
C ASP A 75 11.45 3.91 -2.13
N VAL A 76 10.74 5.04 -2.07
CA VAL A 76 9.36 5.13 -2.57
C VAL A 76 9.30 4.87 -4.07
N GLU A 77 10.20 5.48 -4.87
CA GLU A 77 10.22 5.27 -6.32
C GLU A 77 10.62 3.83 -6.68
N ARG A 78 11.56 3.22 -5.96
CA ARG A 78 11.94 1.81 -6.19
C ARG A 78 10.75 0.88 -5.96
N VAL A 79 10.07 1.04 -4.83
CA VAL A 79 8.88 0.24 -4.50
C VAL A 79 7.76 0.50 -5.50
N ARG A 80 7.54 1.76 -5.88
CA ARG A 80 6.58 2.15 -6.91
C ARG A 80 6.88 1.48 -8.24
N ALA A 81 8.13 1.51 -8.73
CA ALA A 81 8.51 0.89 -9.99
C ALA A 81 8.30 -0.63 -9.96
N ARG A 82 8.66 -1.29 -8.85
CA ARG A 82 8.44 -2.73 -8.65
C ARG A 82 6.95 -3.07 -8.68
N LEU A 83 6.13 -2.32 -7.97
CA LEU A 83 4.70 -2.60 -7.88
C LEU A 83 3.93 -2.17 -9.14
N ALA A 84 4.39 -1.13 -9.84
CA ALA A 84 3.80 -0.69 -11.11
C ALA A 84 3.86 -1.77 -12.21
N ALA A 85 4.83 -2.69 -12.13
CA ALA A 85 4.89 -3.86 -13.02
C ALA A 85 3.66 -4.79 -12.88
N HIS A 86 2.95 -4.72 -11.75
CA HIS A 86 1.76 -5.50 -11.45
C HIS A 86 0.45 -4.70 -11.57
N GLY A 87 0.51 -3.48 -12.11
CA GLY A 87 -0.62 -2.55 -12.21
C GLY A 87 -0.73 -1.61 -11.01
N TRP A 88 -1.74 -0.73 -10.99
CA TRP A 88 -1.96 0.19 -9.87
C TRP A 88 -3.38 0.00 -9.32
N PRO A 89 -3.56 -0.40 -8.04
CA PRO A 89 -4.88 -0.68 -7.48
C PRO A 89 -5.71 0.59 -7.23
N PHE A 90 -5.09 1.76 -7.37
CA PHE A 90 -5.73 3.06 -7.21
C PHE A 90 -6.06 3.76 -8.52
N ASP A 91 -5.60 3.21 -9.65
CA ASP A 91 -6.18 3.65 -10.91
C ASP A 91 -7.62 3.14 -10.85
N PRO A 92 -8.63 4.03 -10.79
CA PRO A 92 -9.97 3.55 -11.01
C PRO A 92 -9.90 2.88 -12.37
N LEU A 93 -10.07 1.55 -12.41
CA LEU A 93 -10.61 0.95 -13.61
C LEU A 93 -11.85 1.77 -13.87
N ASP A 94 -11.74 2.61 -14.88
CA ASP A 94 -12.76 3.52 -15.31
C ASP A 94 -14.05 2.70 -15.29
N GLU A 95 -14.98 3.03 -14.40
CA GLU A 95 -16.36 2.56 -14.49
C GLU A 95 -17.04 3.23 -15.70
N THR A 96 -16.34 3.37 -16.84
CA THR A 96 -16.94 3.35 -18.18
C THR A 96 -17.46 1.93 -18.41
N ARG A 97 -18.47 1.55 -17.61
CA ARG A 97 -19.58 0.78 -18.13
C ARG A 97 -20.52 1.79 -18.78
N GLU A 98 -20.07 2.37 -19.89
CA GLU A 98 -21.00 2.81 -20.92
C GLU A 98 -21.59 1.53 -21.56
N ASP A 99 -22.55 0.93 -20.85
CA ASP A 99 -23.55 0.07 -21.50
C ASP A 99 -24.46 1.04 -22.27
N HIS A 100 -23.97 1.46 -23.43
CA HIS A 100 -24.75 2.07 -24.49
C HIS A 100 -25.55 0.95 -25.16
N ALA A 101 -26.84 0.84 -24.82
CA ALA A 101 -27.84 0.10 -25.58
C ALA A 101 -29.18 0.83 -25.56
#